data_AF-A0A2S2P006-F1
#
_entry.id   AF-A0A2S2P006-F1
#
_cell.length_a   1.000
_cell.length_b   1.000
_cell.length_c   1.000
_cell.angle_alpha   90.00
_cell.angle_beta   90.00
_cell.angle_gamma   90.00
#
_symmetry.space_group_name_H-M   'P 1'
#
loop_
_entity.id
_entity.type
_entity.pdbx_description
1 polymer ?
#
loop_
_entity_poly.entity_id
_entity_poly.type
_entity_poly.pdbx_seq_one_letter_code
_entity_poly.pdbx_strand_id
1 'polypeptide(L)'
;METNTTNNWSWDNFVKNVLCLTHPEKSWILDESMTWTHRFCAQVLSYGEIPKHVAFILDGNRRYSKKNCISMQQSYAKGFDKIFETIQWCLRLGIEEVTVNTSTLNNFNKTQEEIDALFDEIKTFLKRDILNELGVCITFFGNISTLPDDMVKVLEKSMLMTKQNNKISLNIAISYTGHDELTNAFNQISNGIKNNDLVESDLSVEILNKCMYTYPSPPPDLLVCTSGETKLSDFMLWQVN
;
A
#
# COMPACT_ATOMS: atom_id res chain seq x y z
N MET A 1 -10.64 -26.82 30.09
CA MET A 1 -10.94 -25.78 31.10
C MET A 1 -9.75 -24.85 31.15
N GLU A 2 -10.01 -23.61 30.74
CA GLU A 2 -9.25 -22.37 30.97
C GLU A 2 -7.79 -22.28 30.48
N THR A 3 -7.63 -21.71 29.28
CA THR A 3 -6.41 -21.04 28.83
C THR A 3 -6.35 -19.64 29.43
N ASN A 4 -5.39 -19.42 30.32
CA ASN A 4 -5.04 -18.12 30.90
C ASN A 4 -4.48 -17.18 29.82
N THR A 5 -5.29 -16.24 29.33
CA THR A 5 -4.82 -15.00 28.72
C THR A 5 -4.78 -13.93 29.82
N THR A 6 -3.63 -13.77 30.46
CA THR A 6 -3.40 -12.66 31.39
C THR A 6 -3.36 -11.35 30.61
N ASN A 7 -4.47 -10.61 30.63
CA ASN A 7 -4.53 -9.22 30.18
C ASN A 7 -3.56 -8.38 31.02
N ASN A 8 -2.49 -7.91 30.37
CA ASN A 8 -1.42 -7.12 30.96
C ASN A 8 -1.81 -5.62 31.11
N TRP A 9 -3.07 -5.36 31.42
CA TRP A 9 -3.61 -3.99 31.51
C TRP A 9 -3.48 -3.46 32.95
N SER A 10 -2.78 -2.34 33.11
CA SER A 10 -2.71 -1.61 34.40
C SER A 10 -2.97 -0.12 34.19
N TRP A 11 -3.64 0.50 35.15
CA TRP A 11 -3.88 1.95 35.19
C TRP A 11 -2.58 2.75 35.18
N ASP A 12 -1.52 2.25 35.83
CA ASP A 12 -0.22 2.91 35.85
C ASP A 12 0.46 2.91 34.48
N ASN A 13 0.30 1.84 33.70
CA ASN A 13 0.79 1.78 32.31
C ASN A 13 -0.03 2.69 31.37
N PHE A 14 -1.34 2.77 31.59
CA PHE A 14 -2.19 3.71 30.85
C PHE A 14 -1.78 5.17 31.13
N VAL A 15 -1.64 5.56 32.40
CA VAL A 15 -1.26 6.92 32.79
C VAL A 15 0.15 7.26 32.29
N LYS A 16 1.12 6.35 32.41
CA LYS A 16 2.48 6.58 31.88
C LYS A 16 2.54 6.72 30.36
N ASN A 17 1.70 6.02 29.61
CA ASN A 17 1.78 6.04 28.14
C ASN A 17 0.84 7.09 27.52
N VAL A 18 -0.23 7.48 28.22
CA VAL A 18 -1.26 8.39 27.72
C VAL A 18 -1.10 9.81 28.26
N LEU A 19 -0.68 9.97 29.52
CA LEU A 19 -0.54 11.30 30.16
C LEU A 19 0.90 11.79 30.21
N CYS A 20 1.88 10.89 30.33
CA CYS A 20 3.28 11.24 30.07
C CYS A 20 3.57 10.99 28.58
N LEU A 21 3.64 12.06 27.78
CA LEU A 21 4.07 12.04 26.37
C LEU A 21 5.56 11.68 26.21
N THR A 22 6.06 10.72 26.98
CA THR A 22 7.44 10.29 26.96
C THR A 22 7.48 8.78 26.90
N HIS A 23 7.56 8.26 25.67
CA HIS A 23 8.36 7.08 25.45
C HIS A 23 9.64 7.43 24.69
N PRO A 24 10.74 6.75 25.03
CA PRO A 24 12.10 7.20 24.76
C PRO A 24 12.50 6.85 23.33
N GLU A 25 13.26 7.76 22.71
CA GLU A 25 14.06 7.58 21.50
C GLU A 25 13.38 6.83 20.34
N LYS A 26 12.91 7.60 19.35
CA LYS A 26 13.19 7.42 17.91
C LYS A 26 12.50 8.54 17.12
N SER A 27 13.18 9.69 17.02
CA SER A 27 12.76 10.89 16.28
C SER A 27 13.07 10.78 14.77
N TRP A 28 12.26 10.04 14.02
CA TRP A 28 12.43 9.92 12.55
C TRP A 28 11.15 10.20 11.77
N ILE A 29 10.01 10.30 12.45
CA ILE A 29 8.74 10.72 11.85
C ILE A 29 8.71 12.25 11.88
N LEU A 30 8.34 12.90 10.77
CA LEU A 30 8.05 14.33 10.76
C LEU A 30 6.83 14.56 11.68
N ASP A 31 7.10 14.85 12.96
CA ASP A 31 6.15 14.98 14.07
C ASP A 31 5.17 16.18 13.90
N GLU A 32 5.26 16.90 12.79
CA GLU A 32 4.45 18.11 12.54
C GLU A 32 3.02 17.82 12.05
N SER A 33 2.71 16.60 11.57
CA SER A 33 1.37 16.31 11.01
C SER A 33 0.31 15.95 12.06
N MET A 34 0.70 15.43 13.23
CA MET A 34 -0.25 14.93 14.22
C MET A 34 -0.45 15.89 15.39
N THR A 35 -1.69 16.37 15.52
CA THR A 35 -2.13 17.12 16.70
C THR A 35 -2.05 16.25 17.96
N TRP A 36 -2.06 16.89 19.14
CA TRP A 36 -2.14 16.17 20.42
C TRP A 36 -3.33 15.20 20.46
N THR A 37 -4.49 15.60 19.93
CA THR A 37 -5.68 14.75 19.85
C THR A 37 -5.46 13.53 18.96
N HIS A 38 -4.79 13.68 17.81
CA HIS A 38 -4.43 12.54 16.97
C HIS A 38 -3.52 11.56 17.72
N ARG A 39 -2.52 12.06 18.45
CA ARG A 39 -1.60 11.22 19.24
C ARG A 39 -2.32 10.49 20.37
N PHE A 40 -3.21 11.18 21.09
CA PHE A 40 -4.04 10.56 22.13
C PHE A 40 -4.92 9.45 21.56
N CYS A 41 -5.64 9.71 20.46
CA CYS A 41 -6.49 8.70 19.82
C CYS A 41 -5.66 7.50 19.31
N ALA A 42 -4.52 7.75 18.66
CA ALA A 42 -3.63 6.68 18.20
C ALA A 42 -3.13 5.81 19.37
N GLN A 43 -2.78 6.43 20.50
CA GLN A 43 -2.36 5.70 21.69
C GLN A 43 -3.50 4.84 22.25
N VAL A 44 -4.73 5.38 22.33
CA VAL A 44 -5.90 4.61 22.76
C VAL A 44 -6.18 3.44 21.83
N LEU A 45 -6.13 3.66 20.50
CA LEU A 45 -6.36 2.62 19.50
C LEU A 45 -5.29 1.51 19.55
N SER A 46 -4.05 1.85 19.89
CA SER A 46 -2.95 0.87 19.99
C SER A 46 -3.13 -0.19 21.08
N TYR A 47 -4.10 -0.02 21.99
CA TYR A 47 -4.50 -1.06 22.95
C TYR A 47 -5.47 -2.09 22.37
N GLY A 48 -6.05 -1.84 21.20
CA GLY A 48 -6.87 -2.79 20.45
C GLY A 48 -6.08 -3.58 19.41
N GLU A 49 -6.80 -4.32 18.57
CA GLU A 49 -6.20 -4.98 17.41
C GLU A 49 -5.91 -3.95 16.30
N ILE A 50 -4.65 -3.86 15.90
CA ILE A 50 -4.20 -3.01 14.80
C ILE A 50 -4.11 -3.87 13.53
N PRO A 51 -4.70 -3.43 12.39
CA PRO A 51 -4.54 -4.13 11.13
C PRO A 51 -3.06 -4.14 10.72
N LYS A 52 -2.56 -5.30 10.30
CA LYS A 52 -1.18 -5.44 9.83
C LYS A 52 -1.03 -4.98 8.39
N HIS A 53 -2.04 -5.23 7.57
CA HIS A 53 -2.07 -4.85 6.17
C HIS A 53 -3.30 -4.00 5.84
N VAL A 54 -3.09 -2.78 5.38
CA VAL A 54 -4.16 -1.88 4.91
C VAL A 54 -4.01 -1.57 3.42
N ALA A 55 -5.07 -1.80 2.66
CA ALA A 55 -5.14 -1.48 1.24
C ALA A 55 -5.96 -0.20 1.00
N PHE A 56 -5.52 0.65 0.06
CA PHE A 56 -6.20 1.91 -0.28
C PHE A 56 -6.53 1.99 -1.77
N ILE A 57 -7.82 2.23 -2.06
CA ILE A 57 -8.29 2.69 -3.37
C ILE A 57 -8.27 4.22 -3.34
N LEU A 58 -7.25 4.78 -3.99
CA LEU A 58 -7.01 6.22 -4.05
C LEU A 58 -7.84 6.87 -5.16
N ASP A 59 -9.12 7.11 -4.87
CA ASP A 59 -10.02 7.82 -5.78
C ASP A 59 -10.22 9.29 -5.37
N GLY A 60 -10.63 10.12 -6.34
CA GLY A 60 -11.05 11.49 -6.13
C GLY A 60 -10.13 12.54 -6.71
N ASN A 61 -8.96 12.20 -7.25
CA ASN A 61 -7.99 13.17 -7.79
C ASN A 61 -8.58 14.07 -8.89
N ARG A 62 -9.39 13.52 -9.80
CA ARG A 62 -10.09 14.32 -10.83
C ARG A 62 -11.12 15.28 -10.22
N ARG A 63 -11.89 14.82 -9.22
CA ARG A 63 -12.86 15.64 -8.50
C ARG A 63 -12.16 16.75 -7.71
N TYR A 64 -11.02 16.44 -7.09
CA TYR A 64 -10.19 17.39 -6.37
C TYR A 64 -9.59 18.44 -7.29
N SER A 65 -9.06 18.04 -8.46
CA SER A 65 -8.57 18.96 -9.50
C SER A 65 -9.65 19.96 -9.91
N LYS A 66 -10.85 19.47 -10.27
CA LYS A 66 -11.99 20.32 -10.66
C LYS A 66 -12.44 21.25 -9.54
N LYS A 67 -12.58 20.73 -8.31
CA LYS A 67 -13.07 21.51 -7.16
C LYS A 67 -12.12 22.66 -6.79
N ASN A 68 -10.81 22.46 -6.94
CA ASN A 68 -9.80 23.45 -6.56
C ASN A 68 -9.25 24.24 -7.75
N CYS A 69 -9.76 24.02 -8.96
CA CYS A 69 -9.29 24.65 -10.20
C CYS A 69 -7.77 24.51 -10.41
N ILE A 70 -7.22 23.32 -10.12
CA ILE A 70 -5.79 23.01 -10.29
C ILE A 70 -5.57 21.99 -11.41
N SER A 71 -4.35 21.92 -11.96
CA SER A 71 -4.02 20.94 -12.99
C SER A 71 -4.07 19.50 -12.45
N MET A 72 -4.19 18.51 -13.35
CA MET A 72 -4.14 17.10 -12.96
C MET A 72 -2.80 16.73 -12.32
N GLN A 73 -1.69 17.26 -12.83
CA GLN A 73 -0.36 17.08 -12.24
C GLN A 73 -0.31 17.58 -10.78
N GLN A 74 -0.82 18.79 -10.51
CA GLN A 74 -0.89 19.32 -9.14
C GLN A 74 -1.79 18.48 -8.23
N SER A 75 -2.86 17.91 -8.80
CA SER A 75 -3.75 17.01 -8.07
C SER A 75 -3.06 15.69 -7.71
N TYR A 76 -2.31 15.10 -8.64
CA TYR A 76 -1.51 13.90 -8.37
C TYR A 76 -0.43 14.18 -7.33
N ALA A 77 0.30 15.29 -7.42
CA ALA A 77 1.31 15.67 -6.43
C ALA A 77 0.74 15.69 -5.00
N LYS A 78 -0.42 16.33 -4.83
CA LYS A 78 -1.14 16.34 -3.55
C LYS A 78 -1.64 14.95 -3.12
N GLY A 79 -2.01 14.10 -4.07
CA GLY A 79 -2.34 12.70 -3.83
C GLY A 79 -1.14 11.93 -3.27
N PHE A 80 0.04 12.06 -3.88
CA PHE A 80 1.27 11.42 -3.41
C PHE A 80 1.74 11.97 -2.07
N ASP A 81 1.60 13.27 -1.81
CA ASP A 81 1.85 13.84 -0.49
C ASP A 81 0.93 13.24 0.58
N LYS A 82 -0.34 13.00 0.23
CA LYS A 82 -1.30 12.35 1.14
C LYS A 82 -0.95 10.87 1.37
N ILE A 83 -0.49 10.15 0.35
CA ILE A 83 0.02 8.77 0.50
C ILE A 83 1.21 8.79 1.46
N PHE A 84 2.15 9.70 1.26
CA PHE A 84 3.33 9.83 2.13
C PHE A 84 2.97 10.11 3.59
N GLU A 85 2.02 11.01 3.84
CA GLU A 85 1.49 11.28 5.18
C GLU A 85 0.79 10.04 5.78
N THR A 86 0.01 9.32 4.96
CA THR A 86 -0.69 8.10 5.39
C THR A 86 0.30 7.00 5.79
N ILE A 87 1.39 6.80 5.02
CA ILE A 87 2.45 5.84 5.35
C ILE A 87 3.10 6.20 6.69
N GLN A 88 3.34 7.48 6.98
CA GLN A 88 3.86 7.91 8.28
C GLN A 88 2.90 7.59 9.44
N TRP A 89 1.59 7.75 9.23
CA TRP A 89 0.59 7.34 10.21
C TRP A 89 0.57 5.81 10.41
N CYS A 90 0.62 5.04 9.32
CA CYS A 90 0.70 3.58 9.37
C CYS A 90 1.92 3.11 10.17
N LEU A 91 3.11 3.67 9.87
CA LEU A 91 4.33 3.42 10.63
C LEU A 91 4.17 3.69 12.13
N ARG A 92 3.53 4.80 12.49
CA ARG A 92 3.32 5.17 13.89
C ARG A 92 2.34 4.25 14.62
N LEU A 93 1.31 3.78 13.92
CA LEU A 93 0.32 2.86 14.45
C LEU A 93 0.84 1.42 14.54
N GLY A 94 1.99 1.11 13.94
CA GLY A 94 2.55 -0.24 13.90
C GLY A 94 1.95 -1.11 12.79
N ILE A 95 1.38 -0.50 11.75
CA ILE A 95 0.91 -1.19 10.55
C ILE A 95 2.15 -1.62 9.74
N GLU A 96 2.22 -2.89 9.40
CA GLU A 96 3.40 -3.52 8.80
C GLU A 96 3.41 -3.38 7.27
N GLU A 97 2.23 -3.27 6.65
CA GLU A 97 2.09 -3.32 5.21
C GLU A 97 0.96 -2.41 4.69
N VAL A 98 1.23 -1.72 3.58
CA VAL A 98 0.28 -0.83 2.92
C VAL A 98 0.28 -1.14 1.43
N THR A 99 -0.91 -1.38 0.87
CA THR A 99 -1.07 -1.54 -0.57
C THR A 99 -1.89 -0.40 -1.15
N VAL A 100 -1.41 0.24 -2.22
CA VAL A 100 -2.12 1.36 -2.85
C VAL A 100 -2.32 1.10 -4.34
N ASN A 101 -3.48 1.49 -4.86
CA ASN A 101 -3.73 1.46 -6.29
C ASN A 101 -3.40 2.81 -6.94
N THR A 102 -2.47 2.84 -7.89
CA THR A 102 -2.16 4.06 -8.66
C THR A 102 -3.00 4.21 -9.94
N SER A 103 -3.96 3.32 -10.18
CA SER A 103 -5.00 3.40 -11.22
C SER A 103 -4.47 3.76 -12.61
N THR A 104 -3.78 2.81 -13.25
CA THR A 104 -3.12 2.97 -14.57
C THR A 104 -3.61 2.01 -15.65
N LEU A 105 -4.54 1.07 -15.35
CA LEU A 105 -5.07 0.14 -16.37
C LEU A 105 -6.47 0.46 -16.92
N ASN A 106 -7.30 1.24 -16.21
CA ASN A 106 -8.57 1.74 -16.76
C ASN A 106 -8.36 2.96 -17.67
N ASN A 107 -7.52 2.76 -18.69
CA ASN A 107 -7.06 3.72 -19.70
C ASN A 107 -8.18 4.28 -20.57
N PHE A 108 -9.34 3.61 -20.64
CA PHE A 108 -10.45 4.02 -21.52
C PHE A 108 -10.97 5.43 -21.28
N ASN A 109 -10.69 6.03 -20.11
CA ASN A 109 -11.17 7.36 -19.75
C ASN A 109 -10.05 8.40 -19.49
N LYS A 110 -8.76 8.06 -19.67
CA LYS A 110 -7.62 8.97 -19.41
C LYS A 110 -7.02 9.47 -20.73
N THR A 111 -6.67 10.74 -20.80
CA THR A 111 -5.88 11.28 -21.93
C THR A 111 -4.41 10.90 -21.74
N GLN A 112 -3.63 10.87 -22.83
CA GLN A 112 -2.18 10.62 -22.74
C GLN A 112 -1.50 11.63 -21.80
N GLU A 113 -1.88 12.90 -21.86
CA GLU A 113 -1.39 13.95 -20.95
C GLU A 113 -1.63 13.63 -19.47
N GLU A 114 -2.76 13.01 -19.12
CA GLU A 114 -3.06 12.62 -17.76
C GLU A 114 -2.23 11.41 -17.30
N ILE A 115 -1.93 10.49 -18.22
CA ILE A 115 -1.03 9.35 -17.98
C ILE A 115 0.41 9.84 -17.76
N ASP A 116 0.89 10.73 -18.62
CA ASP A 116 2.23 11.31 -18.52
C ASP A 116 2.40 12.09 -17.20
N ALA A 117 1.40 12.91 -16.83
CA ALA A 117 1.40 13.63 -15.56
C ALA A 117 1.45 12.70 -14.34
N LEU A 118 0.79 11.54 -14.41
CA LEU A 118 0.83 10.53 -13.35
C LEU A 118 2.21 9.85 -13.28
N PHE A 119 2.79 9.48 -14.42
CA PHE A 119 4.12 8.87 -14.48
C PHE A 119 5.21 9.83 -13.99
N ASP A 120 5.15 11.09 -14.37
CA ASP A 120 6.09 12.10 -13.88
C ASP A 120 5.99 12.30 -12.37
N GLU A 121 4.77 12.24 -11.81
CA GLU A 121 4.59 12.33 -10.37
C GLU A 121 5.08 11.06 -9.64
N ILE A 122 4.87 9.87 -10.19
CA ILE A 122 5.46 8.62 -9.67
C ILE A 122 6.99 8.75 -9.65
N LYS A 123 7.61 9.19 -10.76
CA LYS A 123 9.06 9.42 -10.82
C LYS A 123 9.51 10.42 -9.75
N THR A 124 8.74 11.47 -9.52
CA THR A 124 9.04 12.50 -8.51
C THR A 124 8.93 11.96 -7.10
N PHE A 125 7.88 11.18 -6.80
CA PHE A 125 7.69 10.51 -5.53
C PHE A 125 8.83 9.55 -5.21
N LEU A 126 9.29 8.76 -6.18
CA LEU A 126 10.37 7.77 -5.99
C LEU A 126 11.77 8.38 -5.90
N LYS A 127 11.95 9.62 -6.33
CA LYS A 127 13.20 10.37 -6.11
C LYS A 127 13.35 10.89 -4.68
N ARG A 128 12.30 10.82 -3.86
CA ARG A 128 12.36 11.28 -2.47
C ARG A 128 13.14 10.24 -1.65
N ASP A 129 14.38 10.56 -1.31
CA ASP A 129 15.24 9.69 -0.47
C ASP A 129 14.61 9.36 0.89
N ILE A 130 13.69 10.22 1.36
CA ILE A 130 13.00 10.07 2.64
C ILE A 130 12.24 8.75 2.80
N LEU A 131 11.72 8.14 1.74
CA LEU A 131 11.07 6.83 1.85
C LEU A 131 12.07 5.75 2.27
N ASN A 132 13.27 5.82 1.71
CA ASN A 132 14.36 4.93 2.06
C ASN A 132 14.88 5.22 3.48
N GLU A 133 15.01 6.50 3.85
CA GLU A 133 15.41 6.92 5.19
C GLU A 133 14.40 6.48 6.27
N LEU A 134 13.11 6.45 5.95
CA LEU A 134 12.04 5.93 6.80
C LEU A 134 12.03 4.40 6.89
N GLY A 135 12.87 3.70 6.13
CA GLY A 135 12.92 2.25 6.10
C GLY A 135 11.69 1.61 5.46
N VAL A 136 11.10 2.25 4.46
CA VAL A 136 10.02 1.69 3.63
C VAL A 136 10.60 0.74 2.59
N CYS A 137 10.09 -0.49 2.51
CA CYS A 137 10.38 -1.43 1.42
C CYS A 137 9.32 -1.27 0.32
N ILE A 138 9.71 -0.83 -0.88
CA ILE A 138 8.76 -0.54 -1.96
C ILE A 138 8.72 -1.71 -2.94
N THR A 139 7.52 -2.19 -3.25
CA THR A 139 7.28 -3.21 -4.29
C THR A 139 6.26 -2.70 -5.29
N PHE A 140 6.53 -2.86 -6.58
CA PHE A 140 5.56 -2.59 -7.64
C PHE A 140 5.02 -3.89 -8.20
N PHE A 141 3.73 -3.91 -8.50
CA PHE A 141 3.10 -5.10 -9.07
C PHE A 141 1.97 -4.76 -10.04
N GLY A 142 1.67 -5.70 -10.94
CA GLY A 142 0.78 -5.52 -12.08
C GLY A 142 1.50 -5.79 -13.40
N ASN A 143 0.90 -5.37 -14.51
CA ASN A 143 1.41 -5.63 -15.85
C ASN A 143 2.51 -4.63 -16.25
N ILE A 144 3.66 -4.73 -15.59
CA ILE A 144 4.82 -3.82 -15.73
C ILE A 144 5.38 -3.81 -17.17
N SER A 145 5.23 -4.90 -17.93
CA SER A 145 5.71 -4.97 -19.32
C SER A 145 4.98 -4.04 -20.28
N THR A 146 3.83 -3.49 -19.88
CA THR A 146 3.08 -2.48 -20.64
C THR A 146 3.61 -1.06 -20.45
N LEU A 147 4.51 -0.84 -19.48
CA LEU A 147 5.03 0.47 -19.15
C LEU A 147 6.19 0.86 -20.07
N PRO A 148 6.40 2.17 -20.30
CA PRO A 148 7.59 2.67 -20.98
C PRO A 148 8.89 2.22 -20.29
N ASP A 149 9.94 1.95 -21.07
CA ASP A 149 11.25 1.46 -20.56
C ASP A 149 11.86 2.38 -19.50
N ASP A 150 11.69 3.69 -19.64
CA ASP A 150 12.19 4.67 -18.67
C ASP A 150 11.44 4.58 -17.33
N MET A 151 10.14 4.29 -17.35
CA MET A 151 9.37 3.99 -16.14
C MET A 151 9.85 2.71 -15.49
N VAL A 152 9.96 1.61 -16.23
CA VAL A 152 10.40 0.30 -15.70
C VAL A 152 11.73 0.45 -14.97
N LYS A 153 12.72 1.12 -15.58
CA LYS A 153 14.03 1.38 -14.95
C LYS A 153 13.94 2.14 -13.63
N VAL A 154 13.03 3.11 -13.53
CA VAL A 154 12.81 3.88 -12.28
C VAL A 154 12.19 2.99 -11.21
N LEU A 155 11.20 2.17 -11.56
CA LEU A 155 10.55 1.24 -10.63
C LEU A 155 11.55 0.21 -10.09
N GLU A 156 12.30 -0.45 -10.99
CA GLU A 156 13.31 -1.45 -10.63
C GLU A 156 14.40 -0.86 -9.73
N LYS A 157 14.89 0.33 -10.07
CA LYS A 157 15.87 1.02 -9.23
C LYS A 157 15.32 1.28 -7.83
N SER A 158 14.06 1.73 -7.72
CA SER A 158 13.42 2.00 -6.42
C SER A 158 13.26 0.72 -5.59
N MET A 159 12.82 -0.38 -6.20
CA MET A 159 12.70 -1.68 -5.51
C MET A 159 14.07 -2.17 -5.03
N LEU A 160 15.11 -2.06 -5.87
CA LEU A 160 16.47 -2.47 -5.49
C LEU A 160 17.02 -1.65 -4.32
N MET A 161 16.83 -0.33 -4.35
CA MET A 161 17.31 0.58 -3.31
C MET A 161 16.64 0.31 -1.95
N THR A 162 15.38 -0.10 -1.96
CA THR A 162 14.57 -0.26 -0.74
C THR A 162 14.43 -1.72 -0.28
N LYS A 163 14.96 -2.69 -1.03
CA LYS A 163 14.79 -4.14 -0.78
C LYS A 163 15.18 -4.61 0.62
N GLN A 164 16.15 -3.96 1.25
CA GLN A 164 16.65 -4.34 2.58
C GLN A 164 15.91 -3.62 3.73
N ASN A 165 15.00 -2.71 3.40
CA ASN A 165 14.22 -1.99 4.38
C ASN A 165 13.16 -2.89 5.01
N ASN A 166 12.84 -2.64 6.28
CA ASN A 166 12.01 -3.55 7.07
C ASN A 166 11.10 -2.84 8.07
N LYS A 167 10.86 -1.53 7.93
CA LYS A 167 9.95 -0.79 8.81
C LYS A 167 8.50 -0.93 8.39
N ILE A 168 8.25 -0.87 7.09
CA ILE A 168 6.93 -1.04 6.49
C ILE A 168 7.08 -1.46 5.03
N SER A 169 6.22 -2.35 4.58
CA SER A 169 6.10 -2.72 3.16
C SER A 169 5.08 -1.80 2.47
N LEU A 170 5.47 -1.19 1.35
CA LEU A 170 4.60 -0.39 0.49
C LEU A 170 4.46 -1.08 -0.86
N ASN A 171 3.31 -1.67 -1.11
CA ASN A 171 2.99 -2.26 -2.41
C ASN A 171 2.21 -1.28 -3.26
N ILE A 172 2.70 -1.01 -4.46
CA ILE A 172 2.09 -0.06 -5.39
C ILE A 172 1.62 -0.82 -6.62
N ALA A 173 0.31 -0.95 -6.75
CA ALA A 173 -0.32 -1.53 -7.92
C ALA A 173 -0.21 -0.54 -9.08
N ILE A 174 0.45 -0.95 -10.17
CA ILE A 174 0.65 -0.17 -11.40
C ILE A 174 0.35 -1.06 -12.61
N SER A 175 -0.39 -0.51 -13.57
CA SER A 175 -1.02 -1.24 -14.65
C SER A 175 -1.66 -2.53 -14.11
N TYR A 176 -2.53 -2.39 -13.10
CA TYR A 176 -3.12 -3.53 -12.39
C TYR A 176 -4.66 -3.51 -12.45
N THR A 177 -5.24 -4.69 -12.65
CA THR A 177 -6.64 -5.03 -12.29
C THR A 177 -6.68 -6.44 -11.67
N GLY A 178 -7.68 -6.73 -10.85
CA GLY A 178 -7.84 -8.03 -10.22
C GLY A 178 -8.08 -9.15 -11.23
N HIS A 179 -8.83 -8.88 -12.30
CA HIS A 179 -9.00 -9.84 -13.40
C HIS A 179 -7.71 -10.10 -14.19
N ASP A 180 -6.87 -9.07 -14.41
CA ASP A 180 -5.57 -9.23 -15.05
C ASP A 180 -4.62 -10.06 -14.18
N GLU A 181 -4.58 -9.80 -12.87
CA GLU A 181 -3.82 -10.62 -11.91
C GLU A 181 -4.23 -12.09 -11.95
N LEU A 182 -5.55 -12.37 -11.92
CA LEU A 182 -6.08 -13.74 -12.00
C LEU A 182 -5.69 -14.40 -13.33
N THR A 183 -5.83 -13.68 -14.45
CA THR A 183 -5.47 -14.19 -15.77
C THR A 183 -3.98 -14.52 -15.84
N ASN A 184 -3.13 -13.62 -15.32
CA ASN A 184 -1.70 -13.84 -15.23
C ASN A 184 -1.34 -15.04 -14.33
N ALA A 185 -2.01 -15.19 -13.18
CA ALA A 185 -1.80 -16.31 -12.27
C ALA A 185 -2.17 -17.65 -12.94
N PHE A 186 -3.30 -17.72 -13.66
CA PHE A 186 -3.66 -18.91 -14.43
C PHE A 186 -2.68 -19.22 -15.56
N ASN A 187 -2.16 -18.20 -16.25
CA ASN A 187 -1.12 -18.39 -17.27
C ASN A 187 0.18 -18.92 -16.66
N GLN A 188 0.60 -18.44 -15.49
CA GLN A 188 1.76 -18.97 -14.78
C GLN A 188 1.57 -20.45 -14.41
N ILE A 189 0.40 -20.81 -13.87
CA ILE A 189 0.07 -22.20 -13.56
C ILE A 189 0.09 -23.06 -14.82
N SER A 190 -0.56 -22.61 -15.90
CA SER A 190 -0.59 -23.33 -17.18
C SER A 190 0.81 -23.57 -17.74
N ASN A 191 1.69 -22.57 -17.65
CA ASN A 191 3.08 -22.69 -18.08
C ASN A 191 3.88 -23.62 -17.16
N GLY A 192 3.67 -23.57 -15.85
CA GLY A 192 4.28 -24.51 -14.90
C GLY A 192 3.92 -25.97 -15.19
N ILE A 193 2.65 -26.24 -15.54
CA ILE A 193 2.23 -27.59 -15.97
C ILE A 193 2.90 -27.98 -17.28
N LYS A 194 2.92 -27.10 -18.29
CA LYS A 194 3.58 -27.38 -19.59
C LYS A 194 5.07 -27.66 -19.46
N ASN A 195 5.73 -27.01 -18.50
CA ASN A 195 7.16 -27.17 -18.24
C ASN A 195 7.48 -28.35 -17.31
N ASN A 196 6.46 -29.06 -16.79
CA ASN A 196 6.55 -30.11 -15.76
C ASN A 196 7.08 -29.62 -14.39
N ASP A 197 6.92 -28.32 -14.10
CA ASP A 197 7.19 -27.76 -12.76
C ASP A 197 6.02 -28.01 -11.79
N LEU A 198 4.82 -28.25 -12.32
CA LEU A 198 3.59 -28.55 -11.59
C LEU A 198 2.84 -29.71 -12.27
N VAL A 199 2.07 -30.47 -11.50
CA VAL A 199 1.06 -31.41 -12.03
C VAL A 199 -0.35 -30.94 -11.69
N GLU A 200 -1.36 -31.41 -12.44
CA GLU A 200 -2.76 -31.01 -12.23
C GLU A 200 -3.26 -31.26 -10.80
N SER A 201 -2.74 -32.29 -10.12
CA SER A 201 -3.08 -32.59 -8.73
C SER A 201 -2.53 -31.59 -7.71
N ASP A 202 -1.57 -30.74 -8.10
CA ASP A 202 -1.01 -29.71 -7.21
C ASP A 202 -1.91 -28.47 -7.14
N LEU A 203 -2.86 -28.35 -8.07
CA LEU A 203 -3.75 -27.20 -8.16
C LEU A 203 -4.55 -27.02 -6.88
N SER A 204 -4.33 -25.89 -6.23
CA SER A 204 -4.93 -25.55 -4.96
C SER A 204 -5.02 -24.03 -4.82
N VAL A 205 -5.82 -23.58 -3.84
CA VAL A 205 -5.88 -22.17 -3.44
C VAL A 205 -4.48 -21.66 -3.06
N GLU A 206 -3.63 -22.50 -2.49
CA GLU A 206 -2.26 -22.13 -2.12
C GLU A 206 -1.36 -21.89 -3.34
N ILE A 207 -1.42 -22.75 -4.36
CA ILE A 207 -0.69 -22.53 -5.61
C ILE A 207 -1.19 -21.27 -6.31
N LEU A 208 -2.51 -21.07 -6.35
CA LEU A 208 -3.08 -19.86 -6.93
C LEU A 208 -2.63 -18.60 -6.19
N ASN A 209 -2.62 -18.61 -4.84
CA ASN A 209 -2.07 -17.53 -4.02
C ASN A 209 -0.61 -17.22 -4.36
N LYS A 210 0.23 -18.25 -4.52
CA LYS A 210 1.66 -18.07 -4.87
C LYS A 210 1.89 -17.48 -6.26
N CYS A 211 0.93 -17.64 -7.16
CA CYS A 211 0.98 -17.06 -8.51
C CYS A 211 0.39 -15.64 -8.60
N MET A 212 -0.26 -15.15 -7.55
CA MET A 212 -0.73 -13.76 -7.47
C MET A 212 0.44 -12.79 -7.45
N TYR A 213 0.22 -11.60 -8.03
CA TYR A 213 1.20 -10.51 -7.99
C TYR A 213 1.53 -10.06 -6.56
N THR A 214 0.55 -10.20 -5.67
CA THR A 214 0.62 -9.83 -4.26
C THR A 214 1.37 -10.82 -3.39
N TYR A 215 1.76 -12.01 -3.87
CA TYR A 215 2.58 -12.93 -3.07
C TYR A 215 3.98 -12.33 -2.81
N PRO A 216 4.55 -12.40 -1.58
CA PRO A 216 4.07 -13.16 -0.41
C PRO A 216 3.25 -12.37 0.60
N SER A 217 2.77 -11.17 0.25
CA SER A 217 1.99 -10.32 1.15
C SER A 217 0.73 -11.05 1.65
N PRO A 218 0.39 -10.91 2.95
CA PRO A 218 -0.88 -11.41 3.46
C PRO A 218 -2.06 -10.64 2.84
N PRO A 219 -3.27 -11.20 2.87
CA PRO A 219 -4.49 -10.45 2.57
C PRO A 219 -4.60 -9.15 3.40
N PRO A 220 -5.19 -8.07 2.86
CA PRO A 220 -5.41 -6.86 3.63
C PRO A 220 -6.48 -7.09 4.71
N ASP A 221 -6.18 -6.67 5.94
CA ASP A 221 -7.14 -6.67 7.06
C ASP A 221 -8.19 -5.57 6.90
N LEU A 222 -7.83 -4.49 6.19
CA LEU A 222 -8.68 -3.34 5.95
C LEU A 222 -8.50 -2.81 4.53
N LEU A 223 -9.60 -2.68 3.79
CA LEU A 223 -9.65 -1.98 2.52
C LEU A 223 -10.36 -0.63 2.68
N VAL A 224 -9.68 0.46 2.33
CA VAL A 224 -10.19 1.83 2.40
C VAL A 224 -10.41 2.36 1.00
N CYS A 225 -11.66 2.72 0.67
CA CYS A 225 -11.99 3.45 -0.54
C CYS A 225 -12.27 4.91 -0.20
N THR A 226 -11.52 5.84 -0.79
CA THR A 226 -11.78 7.27 -0.63
C THR A 226 -12.98 7.70 -1.49
N SER A 227 -13.29 9.00 -1.50
CA SER A 227 -14.20 9.63 -2.48
C SER A 227 -15.71 9.29 -2.38
N GLY A 228 -16.10 8.38 -1.48
CA GLY A 228 -17.50 8.01 -1.23
C GLY A 228 -18.06 6.98 -2.21
N GLU A 229 -17.23 6.39 -3.05
CA GLU A 229 -17.63 5.31 -3.97
C GLU A 229 -17.68 3.97 -3.24
N THR A 230 -18.75 3.20 -3.44
CA THR A 230 -18.94 1.87 -2.84
C THR A 230 -18.65 0.76 -3.84
N LYS A 231 -17.49 0.82 -4.49
CA LYS A 231 -17.04 -0.20 -5.48
C LYS A 231 -15.55 -0.47 -5.33
N LEU A 232 -15.17 -1.73 -5.56
CA LEU A 232 -13.76 -2.15 -5.54
C LEU A 232 -12.97 -1.67 -6.75
N SER A 233 -13.66 -1.30 -7.85
CA SER A 233 -13.02 -0.84 -9.09
C SER A 233 -11.96 -1.82 -9.62
N ASP A 234 -12.23 -3.12 -9.50
CA ASP A 234 -11.35 -4.20 -9.96
C ASP A 234 -9.97 -4.21 -9.24
N PHE A 235 -9.98 -3.92 -7.94
CA PHE A 235 -8.78 -3.89 -7.10
C PHE A 235 -8.79 -5.01 -6.06
N MET A 236 -7.71 -5.80 -6.02
CA MET A 236 -7.47 -6.87 -5.04
C MET A 236 -8.64 -7.85 -4.85
N LEU A 237 -9.31 -8.21 -5.96
CA LEU A 237 -10.54 -9.01 -5.94
C LEU A 237 -10.36 -10.39 -5.28
N TRP A 238 -9.17 -10.96 -5.36
CA TRP A 238 -8.86 -12.27 -4.80
C TRP A 238 -8.46 -12.18 -3.31
N GLN A 239 -7.75 -11.13 -2.94
CA GLN A 239 -7.19 -10.94 -1.61
C GLN A 239 -8.23 -10.39 -0.62
N VAL A 240 -9.20 -9.61 -1.10
CA VAL A 240 -10.28 -9.06 -0.27
C VAL A 240 -11.45 -10.05 -0.26
N ASN A 241 -11.33 -11.09 0.58
CA ASN A 241 -12.36 -12.13 0.75
C ASN A 241 -13.17 -11.99 2.05
#